data_AF-A0A7M2YWG3-F1
#
_entry.id   AF-A0A7M2YWG3-F1
#
_cell.length_a   1.000
_cell.length_b   1.000
_cell.length_c   1.000
_cell.angle_alpha   90.00
_cell.angle_beta   90.00
_cell.angle_gamma   90.00
#
_symmetry.space_group_name_H-M   'P 1'
#
loop_
_entity.id
_entity.type
_entity.pdbx_description
1 polymer ?
#
loop_
_entity_poly.entity_id
_entity_poly.type
_entity_poly.pdbx_seq_one_letter_code
_entity_poly.pdbx_strand_id
1 'polypeptide(L)' 'MRRRDWIGPGLCAAGALCLLAALAVDLDSSAAKALMAAAAIAFVPGALATLALVRRSAGPPQ' A
#
# COMPACT_ATOMS: atom_id res chain seq x y z
N MET A 1 -2.38 -3.62 20.79
CA MET A 1 -1.94 -3.11 19.48
C MET A 1 -2.09 -1.60 19.49
N ARG A 2 -1.00 -0.85 19.35
CA ARG A 2 -1.02 0.62 19.36
C ARG A 2 -1.50 1.13 17.99
N ARG A 3 -2.12 2.31 17.93
CA ARG A 3 -2.55 2.97 16.67
C ARG A 3 -1.47 3.00 15.57
N ARG A 4 -0.19 3.03 15.96
CA ARG A 4 0.97 3.00 15.04
C ARG A 4 1.13 1.69 14.26
N ASP A 5 0.59 0.59 14.77
CA ASP A 5 0.71 -0.73 14.13
C ASP A 5 -0.17 -0.83 12.87
N TRP A 6 -1.16 0.07 12.71
CA TRP A 6 -2.10 0.10 11.58
C TRP A 6 -1.62 0.94 10.39
N ILE A 7 -0.50 1.67 10.52
CA ILE A 7 -0.03 2.60 9.48
C ILE A 7 0.40 1.85 8.21
N GLY A 8 1.17 0.77 8.37
CA GLY A 8 1.61 -0.08 7.25
C GLY A 8 0.45 -0.74 6.51
N PRO A 9 -0.43 -1.51 7.21
CA PRO A 9 -1.61 -2.12 6.60
C PRO A 9 -2.55 -1.10 5.96
N GLY A 10 -2.75 0.06 6.60
CA GLY A 10 -3.59 1.14 6.09
C GLY A 10 -3.08 1.74 4.78
N LEU A 11 -1.77 1.99 4.68
CA LEU A 11 -1.12 2.46 3.44
C LEU A 11 -1.21 1.40 2.31
N CYS A 12 -1.01 0.12 2.63
CA CYS A 12 -1.20 -0.96 1.67
C CYS A 12 -2.65 -1.05 1.18
N ALA A 13 -3.63 -0.95 2.08
CA ALA A 13 -5.05 -0.99 1.73
C ALA A 13 -5.44 0.21 0.86
N ALA A 14 -4.94 1.42 1.17
CA ALA A 14 -5.15 2.61 0.35
C ALA A 14 -4.55 2.46 -1.06
N GLY A 15 -3.33 1.90 -1.16
CA GLY A 15 -2.71 1.61 -2.45
C GLY A 15 -3.48 0.55 -3.26
N ALA A 16 -3.94 -0.52 -2.62
CA ALA A 16 -4.75 -1.56 -3.25
C ALA A 16 -6.11 -1.01 -3.75
N LEU A 17 -6.75 -0.14 -2.97
CA LEU A 17 -7.97 0.54 -3.38
C LEU A 17 -7.75 1.46 -4.58
N CYS A 18 -6.61 2.17 -4.65
CA CYS A 18 -6.27 2.97 -5.84
C CYS A 18 -6.08 2.11 -7.10
N LEU A 19 -5.47 0.93 -6.98
CA LEU A 19 -5.34 -0.02 -8.08
C LEU A 19 -6.68 -0.60 -8.53
N LEU A 20 -7.55 -0.96 -7.57
CA LEU A 20 -8.91 -1.43 -7.87
C LEU A 20 -9.76 -0.34 -8.52
N ALA A 21 -9.64 0.90 -8.05
CA ALA A 21 -10.30 2.05 -8.67
C ALA A 21 -9.79 2.29 -10.10
N ALA A 22 -8.49 2.10 -10.36
CA ALA A 22 -7.92 2.23 -11.70
C ALA A 22 -8.48 1.20 -12.70
N LEU A 23 -8.90 0.00 -12.24
CA LEU A 23 -9.56 -0.99 -13.12
C LEU A 23 -10.94 -0.55 -13.61
N ALA A 24 -11.59 0.38 -12.91
CA ALA A 24 -12.91 0.91 -13.28
C ALA A 24 -12.82 2.10 -14.27
N VAL A 25 -11.61 2.50 -14.68
CA VAL A 25 -11.37 3.63 -15.58
C VAL A 25 -10.59 3.15 -16.81
N ASP A 26 -10.81 3.76 -17.97
CA ASP A 26 -10.03 3.48 -19.17
C ASP A 26 -8.53 3.64 -18.94
N LEU A 27 -7.74 2.63 -19.31
CA LEU A 27 -6.29 2.61 -19.10
C LEU A 27 -5.56 3.76 -19.83
N ASP A 28 -6.11 4.23 -20.95
CA ASP A 28 -5.54 5.34 -21.72
C ASP A 28 -5.86 6.72 -21.12
N SER A 29 -6.74 6.78 -20.12
CA SER A 29 -7.09 8.03 -19.45
C SER A 29 -5.94 8.52 -18.55
N SER A 30 -5.75 9.84 -18.53
CA SER A 30 -4.84 10.50 -17.58
C SER A 30 -5.21 10.22 -16.12
N ALA A 31 -6.48 9.95 -15.84
CA ALA A 31 -6.98 9.55 -14.52
C ALA A 31 -6.44 8.17 -14.09
N ALA A 32 -6.37 7.18 -15.00
CA ALA A 32 -5.82 5.87 -14.69
C ALA A 32 -4.32 5.96 -14.38
N LYS A 33 -3.57 6.77 -15.13
CA LYS A 33 -2.14 7.03 -14.86
C LYS A 33 -1.92 7.68 -13.50
N ALA A 34 -2.75 8.67 -13.12
CA ALA A 34 -2.68 9.31 -11.81
C ALA A 34 -3.00 8.33 -10.67
N LEU A 35 -4.03 7.49 -10.84
CA LEU A 35 -4.39 6.45 -9.86
C LEU A 35 -3.33 5.37 -9.71
N MET A 36 -2.71 4.93 -10.82
CA MET A 36 -1.59 3.98 -10.77
C MET A 36 -0.36 4.57 -10.09
N ALA A 37 -0.01 5.84 -10.37
CA ALA A 37 1.09 6.51 -9.70
C ALA A 37 0.82 6.68 -8.20
N ALA A 38 -0.40 7.10 -7.81
CA ALA A 38 -0.81 7.20 -6.42
C ALA A 38 -0.75 5.84 -5.71
N ALA A 39 -1.20 4.76 -6.38
CA ALA A 39 -1.10 3.41 -5.87
C ALA A 39 0.36 3.00 -5.63
N ALA A 40 1.27 3.25 -6.58
CA ALA A 40 2.69 2.93 -6.43
C ALA A 40 3.33 3.69 -5.25
N ILE A 41 3.02 4.98 -5.12
CA ILE A 41 3.55 5.83 -4.05
C ILE A 41 3.00 5.44 -2.67
N ALA A 42 1.75 4.99 -2.57
CA ALA A 42 1.18 4.55 -1.29
C ALA A 42 1.57 3.11 -0.92
N PHE A 43 1.60 2.21 -1.90
CA PHE A 43 1.79 0.78 -1.68
C PHE A 43 3.23 0.42 -1.30
N VAL A 44 4.23 1.00 -1.97
CA VAL A 44 5.66 0.71 -1.69
C VAL A 44 6.08 1.06 -0.25
N PRO A 45 5.86 2.29 0.27
CA PRO A 45 6.18 2.61 1.66
C PRO A 45 5.28 1.88 2.65
N GLY A 46 4.01 1.62 2.31
CA GLY A 46 3.12 0.78 3.14
C GLY A 46 3.65 -0.64 3.31
N ALA A 47 4.13 -1.26 2.22
CA ALA A 47 4.70 -2.60 2.22
C ALA A 47 6.00 -2.66 3.04
N LEU A 48 6.90 -1.67 2.88
CA LEU A 48 8.12 -1.57 3.68
C LEU A 48 7.83 -1.37 5.17
N ALA A 49 6.88 -0.50 5.51
CA ALA A 49 6.46 -0.28 6.89
C ALA A 49 5.86 -1.55 7.51
N THR A 50 5.03 -2.28 6.76
CA THR A 50 4.43 -3.55 7.19
C THR A 50 5.52 -4.61 7.38
N LEU A 51 6.45 -4.75 6.44
CA LEU A 51 7.58 -5.67 6.54
C LEU A 51 8.46 -5.36 7.75
N ALA A 52 8.76 -4.07 8.00
CA ALA A 52 9.52 -3.64 9.16
C ALA A 52 8.80 -3.95 10.48
N LEU A 53 7.47 -3.77 10.52
CA LEU A 53 6.62 -4.16 11.66
C LEU A 53 6.66 -5.67 11.90
N VAL A 54 6.48 -6.48 10.85
CA VAL A 54 6.52 -7.94 10.93
C VAL A 54 7.90 -8.41 11.40
N ARG A 55 8.99 -7.89 10.85
CA ARG A 55 10.35 -8.21 11.31
C ARG A 55 10.58 -7.85 12.78
N ARG A 56 9.98 -6.77 13.28
CA ARG A 56 10.06 -6.39 14.70
C ARG A 56 9.22 -7.27 15.62
N SER A 57 8.12 -7.84 15.13
CA SER A 57 7.16 -8.59 15.95
C SER A 57 7.32 -10.10 15.87
N ALA A 58 7.75 -10.64 14.73
CA ALA A 58 7.98 -12.07 14.53
C ALA A 58 9.38 -12.54 15.00
N GLY A 59 10.31 -11.61 15.26
CA GLY A 59 11.71 -11.96 15.53
C GLY A 59 12.46 -12.41 14.26
N PRO A 60 13.78 -12.67 14.34
CA PRO A 60 14.56 -13.10 13.18
C PRO A 60 14.03 -14.43 12.61
N PRO A 61 14.05 -14.62 11.28
CA PRO A 61 13.67 -15.89 10.68
C PRO A 61 14.58 -17.01 11.22
N GLN A 62 13.98 -18.09 11.69
CA GLN A 62 14.67 -19.32 12.10
C GLN A 62 14.98 -20.18 10.88
#